data_AF-A0A535NAG9-F1
#
_entry.id   AF-A0A535NAG9-F1
#
_cell.length_a   1.000
_cell.length_b   1.000
_cell.length_c   1.000
_cell.angle_alpha   90.00
_cell.angle_beta   90.00
_cell.angle_gamma   90.00
#
_symmetry.space_group_name_H-M   'P 1'
#
loop_
_entity.id
_entity.type
_entity.pdbx_description
1 polymer ?
#
loop_
_entity_poly.entity_id
_entity_poly.type
_entity_poly.pdbx_seq_one_letter_code
_entity_poly.pdbx_strand_id
1 'polypeptide(L)'
;MSLVSPPPPWPGNPATGNFSRVRTKSTPTPRFRTGEGRVNEIVRISYEWLGDFVDLDGITPKDAADILTRQGVEVESLTMVDLSQIVIGKVLEQVKHPKSRNDLWVHQVDIGSRVQQIIAGAPNAIPGALVPVALPGTTVPNGRLVKDLNIAGYRASGMLCSAAELMLGEDHSGILILDRGTPGQPLSSVIPSQAIMEAEVTSNRPDCMGHLGIARELAAGLDRPLKRDFMPAFTGTAEPPGRELVNVSIEDPDLCSRYIGGVIKGVKVGRSPDWIQRRLRAAGVRPINNIVDITNYVLLEYAQPLHAFDLEKLEGPAIEVRRAREKERLLGLDGVVRELTPDMLVIADARRPVALAGVIGGEDTAVTNLTKDVLLESATFSGPSVRQTSRALGLRTEASARFERALPPELALAGARRAASLIAELAGGAVHRDWADVYPRGGSIFTSR
;
A
#
# COMPACT_ATOMS: atom_id res chain seq x y z
N MET A 1 -76.48 51.92 -14.55
CA MET A 1 -75.79 53.16 -14.12
C MET A 1 -74.34 53.09 -14.58
N SER A 2 -73.82 54.20 -15.10
CA SER A 2 -72.38 54.53 -15.18
C SER A 2 -71.76 54.49 -13.76
N LEU A 3 -70.45 54.37 -13.49
CA LEU A 3 -69.16 54.88 -14.03
C LEU A 3 -68.03 53.85 -13.64
N VAL A 4 -66.76 53.81 -14.07
CA VAL A 4 -65.92 54.43 -15.14
C VAL A 4 -64.62 53.60 -15.29
N SER A 5 -63.90 53.74 -16.41
CA SER A 5 -62.59 53.09 -16.76
C SER A 5 -61.36 53.95 -16.27
N PRO A 6 -60.05 53.82 -16.68
CA PRO A 6 -59.41 53.10 -17.79
C PRO A 6 -58.01 52.43 -17.41
N PRO A 7 -56.98 52.21 -18.28
CA PRO A 7 -56.43 50.84 -18.50
C PRO A 7 -54.86 50.66 -18.40
N PRO A 8 -54.08 50.16 -19.40
CA PRO A 8 -53.10 49.03 -19.28
C PRO A 8 -51.61 49.49 -19.50
N PRO A 9 -50.59 48.73 -20.03
CA PRO A 9 -50.41 47.29 -20.37
C PRO A 9 -49.04 46.62 -19.96
N TRP A 10 -48.91 45.28 -20.17
CA TRP A 10 -47.79 44.40 -20.67
C TRP A 10 -46.29 44.84 -20.69
N PRO A 11 -45.27 43.94 -20.93
CA PRO A 11 -45.25 42.48 -21.15
C PRO A 11 -44.20 41.68 -20.28
N GLY A 12 -44.10 40.35 -20.43
CA GLY A 12 -42.88 39.61 -19.99
C GLY A 12 -42.95 38.07 -19.80
N ASN A 13 -42.65 37.31 -20.85
CA ASN A 13 -42.18 35.89 -20.86
C ASN A 13 -41.07 35.85 -21.96
N PRO A 14 -40.10 34.91 -22.05
CA PRO A 14 -40.04 33.57 -21.44
C PRO A 14 -38.61 33.13 -20.97
N ALA A 15 -38.33 31.81 -21.05
CA ALA A 15 -37.02 31.12 -20.92
C ALA A 15 -36.52 30.88 -19.48
N THR A 16 -35.76 29.82 -19.15
CA THR A 16 -35.42 28.53 -19.81
C THR A 16 -34.88 27.57 -18.73
N GLY A 17 -34.87 26.26 -18.98
CA GLY A 17 -34.23 25.31 -18.04
C GLY A 17 -32.71 25.53 -17.90
N ASN A 18 -32.13 25.10 -16.78
CA ASN A 18 -30.66 25.18 -16.61
C ASN A 18 -30.10 24.01 -15.79
N PHE A 19 -29.03 23.39 -16.30
CA PHE A 19 -28.32 22.27 -15.68
C PHE A 19 -27.47 22.73 -14.49
N SER A 20 -27.67 22.16 -13.30
CA SER A 20 -26.81 22.38 -12.12
C SER A 20 -25.63 21.39 -12.06
N ARG A 21 -24.61 21.69 -12.88
CA ARG A 21 -23.18 21.29 -12.75
C ARG A 21 -22.82 20.18 -11.75
N VAL A 22 -22.45 19.00 -12.28
CA VAL A 22 -21.55 18.07 -11.58
C VAL A 22 -20.23 18.79 -11.29
N ARG A 23 -19.85 18.91 -10.01
CA ARG A 23 -18.53 19.42 -9.63
C ARG A 23 -17.47 18.34 -9.80
N THR A 24 -16.55 18.52 -10.73
CA THR A 24 -15.27 17.81 -10.74
C THR A 24 -14.50 18.17 -9.47
N LYS A 25 -14.20 17.17 -8.63
CA LYS A 25 -13.22 17.32 -7.54
C LYS A 25 -11.84 16.98 -8.11
N SER A 26 -10.90 17.89 -7.95
CA SER A 26 -9.48 17.63 -8.14
C SER A 26 -8.95 16.61 -7.11
N THR A 27 -7.85 15.95 -7.49
CA THR A 27 -6.95 15.10 -6.70
C THR A 27 -7.17 15.04 -5.17
N PRO A 28 -7.32 13.84 -4.58
CA PRO A 28 -7.45 13.70 -3.14
C PRO A 28 -6.11 13.94 -2.43
N THR A 29 -5.94 15.12 -1.84
CA THR A 29 -5.07 15.29 -0.66
C THR A 29 -5.64 14.45 0.49
N PRO A 30 -4.83 13.74 1.30
CA PRO A 30 -5.34 13.00 2.46
C PRO A 30 -6.11 13.94 3.40
N ARG A 31 -7.41 13.68 3.56
CA ARG A 31 -8.31 14.50 4.37
C ARG A 31 -8.31 14.04 5.81
N PHE A 32 -7.38 14.54 6.61
CA PHE A 32 -7.53 14.51 8.05
C PHE A 32 -8.71 15.42 8.46
N ARG A 33 -9.82 14.81 8.91
CA ARG A 33 -10.91 15.56 9.56
C ARG A 33 -10.43 16.01 10.94
N THR A 34 -10.01 17.28 11.05
CA THR A 34 -9.83 17.93 12.34
C THR A 34 -11.20 18.23 12.96
N GLY A 35 -11.68 17.32 13.79
CA GLY A 35 -12.87 17.50 14.61
C GLY A 35 -12.85 16.51 15.76
N GLU A 36 -13.33 16.93 16.93
CA GLU A 36 -13.45 16.06 18.12
C GLU A 36 -14.60 15.07 17.94
N GLY A 37 -14.33 14.03 17.15
CA GLY A 37 -15.17 12.87 16.93
C GLY A 37 -14.31 11.62 16.84
N ARG A 38 -14.93 10.43 16.85
CA ARG A 38 -14.20 9.16 16.72
C ARG A 38 -13.46 9.15 15.38
N VAL A 39 -12.12 9.18 15.43
CA VAL A 39 -11.27 8.98 14.26
C VAL A 39 -11.20 7.48 14.01
N ASN A 40 -12.16 6.96 13.26
CA ASN A 40 -12.02 5.64 12.65
C ASN A 40 -10.99 5.72 11.52
N GLU A 41 -10.40 4.58 11.16
CA GLU A 41 -9.35 4.52 10.14
C GLU A 41 -9.97 4.07 8.82
N ILE A 42 -9.69 4.77 7.72
CA ILE A 42 -10.05 4.30 6.39
C ILE A 42 -8.97 3.31 5.94
N VAL A 43 -9.33 2.04 5.83
CA VAL A 43 -8.44 0.97 5.35
C VAL A 43 -8.78 0.66 3.89
N ARG A 44 -7.76 0.61 3.04
CA ARG A 44 -7.88 0.25 1.62
C ARG A 44 -7.68 -1.25 1.44
N ILE A 45 -8.67 -1.92 0.87
CA ILE A 45 -8.75 -3.37 0.76
C ILE A 45 -8.80 -3.76 -0.73
N SER A 46 -7.87 -4.60 -1.20
CA SER A 46 -7.96 -5.21 -2.53
C SER A 46 -8.84 -6.46 -2.46
N TYR A 47 -9.96 -6.44 -3.18
CA TYR A 47 -10.87 -7.56 -3.32
C TYR A 47 -10.17 -8.84 -3.78
N GLU A 48 -9.29 -8.74 -4.78
CA GLU A 48 -8.55 -9.86 -5.36
C GLU A 48 -7.59 -10.51 -4.35
N TRP A 49 -7.07 -9.72 -3.40
CA TRP A 49 -6.21 -10.24 -2.34
C TRP A 49 -7.01 -11.02 -1.29
N LEU A 50 -8.30 -10.71 -1.08
CA LEU A 50 -9.17 -11.56 -0.25
C LEU A 50 -9.32 -12.98 -0.84
N GLY A 51 -9.13 -13.15 -2.15
CA GLY A 51 -9.18 -14.44 -2.85
C GLY A 51 -8.07 -15.43 -2.46
N ASP A 52 -6.95 -14.95 -1.90
CA ASP A 52 -5.90 -15.79 -1.31
C ASP A 52 -6.38 -16.50 -0.03
N PHE A 53 -7.38 -15.93 0.64
CA PHE A 53 -7.84 -16.32 1.97
C PHE A 53 -9.25 -16.91 1.96
N VAL A 54 -10.11 -16.50 1.04
CA VAL A 54 -11.50 -16.97 0.93
C VAL A 54 -11.77 -17.40 -0.50
N ASP A 55 -12.66 -18.36 -0.70
CA ASP A 55 -13.21 -18.61 -2.02
C ASP A 55 -14.17 -17.48 -2.40
N LEU A 56 -13.95 -16.86 -3.56
CA LEU A 56 -14.74 -15.74 -4.09
C LEU A 56 -15.60 -16.14 -5.29
N ASP A 57 -15.64 -17.43 -5.66
CA ASP A 57 -16.44 -17.90 -6.79
C ASP A 57 -17.93 -17.53 -6.61
N GLY A 58 -18.48 -16.88 -7.64
CA GLY A 58 -19.86 -16.38 -7.66
C GLY A 58 -20.12 -15.08 -6.87
N ILE A 59 -19.11 -14.49 -6.22
CA ILE A 59 -19.22 -13.26 -5.44
C ILE A 59 -18.65 -12.10 -6.27
N THR A 60 -19.36 -10.98 -6.38
CA THR A 60 -18.78 -9.77 -7.00
C THR A 60 -18.10 -8.88 -5.94
N PRO A 61 -17.23 -7.92 -6.33
CA PRO A 61 -16.69 -6.94 -5.38
C PRO A 61 -17.78 -6.15 -4.65
N LYS A 62 -18.94 -5.91 -5.29
CA LYS A 62 -20.07 -5.27 -4.64
C LYS A 62 -20.70 -6.16 -3.58
N ASP A 63 -20.96 -7.44 -3.91
CA ASP A 63 -21.56 -8.38 -2.94
C ASP A 63 -20.66 -8.53 -1.70
N ALA A 64 -19.33 -8.61 -1.90
CA ALA A 64 -18.37 -8.65 -0.82
C ALA A 64 -18.40 -7.37 0.05
N ALA A 65 -18.51 -6.18 -0.55
CA ALA A 65 -18.65 -4.92 0.19
C ALA A 65 -19.97 -4.84 0.98
N ASP A 66 -21.08 -5.28 0.38
CA ASP A 66 -22.40 -5.35 1.03
C ASP A 66 -22.41 -6.38 2.19
N ILE A 67 -21.66 -7.49 2.06
CA ILE A 67 -21.47 -8.48 3.15
C ILE A 67 -20.63 -7.89 4.29
N LEU A 68 -19.47 -7.30 3.99
CA LEU A 68 -18.59 -6.69 4.99
C LEU A 68 -19.31 -5.59 5.79
N THR A 69 -20.09 -4.75 5.10
CA THR A 69 -20.90 -3.70 5.75
C THR A 69 -21.92 -4.30 6.72
N ARG A 70 -22.56 -5.43 6.38
CA ARG A 70 -23.46 -6.16 7.31
C ARG A 70 -22.74 -6.81 8.49
N GLN A 71 -21.45 -7.13 8.38
CA GLN A 71 -20.60 -7.59 9.48
C GLN A 71 -20.01 -6.43 10.33
N GLY A 72 -20.35 -5.17 10.03
CA GLY A 72 -19.89 -4.01 10.78
C GLY A 72 -18.53 -3.46 10.34
N VAL A 73 -18.07 -3.82 9.13
CA VAL A 73 -16.95 -3.18 8.44
C VAL A 73 -17.56 -2.29 7.34
N GLU A 74 -17.83 -1.03 7.67
CA GLU A 74 -18.56 -0.11 6.79
C GLU A 74 -17.73 0.27 5.55
N VAL A 75 -18.16 -0.16 4.37
CA VAL A 75 -17.47 0.15 3.11
C VAL A 75 -18.02 1.47 2.54
N GLU A 76 -17.27 2.56 2.71
CA GLU A 76 -17.63 3.90 2.22
C GLU A 76 -17.57 4.00 0.69
N SER A 77 -16.61 3.33 0.06
CA SER A 77 -16.30 3.49 -1.37
C SER A 77 -15.81 2.18 -2.01
N LEU A 78 -16.15 1.99 -3.29
CA LEU A 78 -15.68 0.89 -4.13
C LEU A 78 -15.17 1.46 -5.46
N THR A 79 -13.86 1.35 -5.69
CA THR A 79 -13.19 1.83 -6.90
C THR A 79 -12.81 0.65 -7.79
N MET A 80 -13.28 0.67 -9.04
CA MET A 80 -12.95 -0.33 -10.07
C MET A 80 -11.82 0.19 -10.97
N VAL A 81 -10.71 -0.53 -10.99
CA VAL A 81 -9.60 -0.37 -11.94
C VAL A 81 -9.80 -1.38 -13.08
N ASP A 82 -10.63 -1.05 -14.06
CA ASP A 82 -10.84 -1.94 -15.21
C ASP A 82 -9.82 -1.72 -16.32
N LEU A 83 -9.15 -2.80 -16.71
CA LEU A 83 -8.14 -2.85 -17.78
C LEU A 83 -8.64 -3.62 -19.01
N SER A 84 -9.92 -4.04 -19.05
CA SER A 84 -10.50 -4.83 -20.15
C SER A 84 -10.53 -4.09 -21.49
N GLN A 85 -10.70 -2.77 -21.48
CA GLN A 85 -10.80 -1.91 -22.68
C GLN A 85 -9.45 -1.31 -23.12
N ILE A 86 -8.37 -1.63 -22.41
CA ILE A 86 -7.00 -1.25 -22.76
C ILE A 86 -6.42 -2.41 -23.55
N VAL A 87 -5.93 -2.19 -24.77
CA VAL A 87 -5.32 -3.25 -25.57
C VAL A 87 -3.80 -3.20 -25.44
N ILE A 88 -3.16 -4.36 -25.50
CA ILE A 88 -1.71 -4.45 -25.62
C ILE A 88 -1.34 -4.09 -27.07
N GLY A 89 -0.35 -3.23 -27.24
CA GLY A 89 0.22 -2.90 -28.54
C GLY A 89 1.73 -3.13 -28.57
N LYS A 90 2.29 -3.36 -29.76
CA LYS A 90 3.74 -3.43 -29.99
C LYS A 90 4.18 -2.24 -30.84
N VAL A 91 5.13 -1.45 -30.35
CA VAL A 91 5.71 -0.37 -31.13
C VAL A 91 6.53 -0.98 -32.27
N LEU A 92 6.18 -0.65 -33.52
CA LEU A 92 6.94 -1.05 -34.71
C LEU A 92 7.96 0.02 -35.08
N GLU A 93 7.56 1.29 -34.98
CA GLU A 93 8.36 2.45 -35.36
C GLU A 93 8.11 3.60 -34.38
N GLN A 94 9.13 4.40 -34.13
CA GLN A 94 9.06 5.65 -33.37
C GLN A 94 9.92 6.70 -34.09
N VAL A 95 9.32 7.84 -34.45
CA VAL A 95 10.03 8.98 -35.06
C VAL A 95 9.69 10.28 -34.33
N LYS A 96 10.63 11.22 -34.26
CA LYS A 96 10.37 12.54 -33.66
C LYS A 96 9.36 13.30 -34.52
N HIS A 97 8.38 13.94 -33.88
CA HIS A 97 7.27 14.59 -34.56
C HIS A 97 7.74 15.81 -35.40
N PRO A 98 7.68 15.76 -36.74
CA PRO A 98 8.43 16.69 -37.61
C PRO A 98 7.90 18.14 -37.61
N LYS A 99 6.68 18.37 -37.13
CA LYS A 99 6.02 19.70 -37.07
C LYS A 99 5.68 20.18 -35.66
N SER A 100 6.07 19.46 -34.60
CA SER A 100 5.73 19.83 -33.22
C SER A 100 6.82 20.73 -32.64
N ARG A 101 6.43 21.76 -31.86
CA ARG A 101 7.35 22.56 -31.05
C ARG A 101 7.71 21.88 -29.72
N ASN A 102 6.84 20.98 -29.25
CA ASN A 102 7.06 20.17 -28.07
C ASN A 102 7.71 18.85 -28.48
N ASP A 103 8.52 18.25 -27.60
CA ASP A 103 9.08 16.92 -27.80
C ASP A 103 7.97 15.86 -27.78
N LEU A 104 7.48 15.56 -28.98
CA LEU A 104 6.48 14.53 -29.26
C LEU A 104 7.07 13.52 -30.23
N TRP A 105 6.57 12.30 -30.14
CA TRP A 105 6.98 11.14 -30.93
C TRP A 105 5.75 10.58 -31.65
N VAL A 106 5.90 10.27 -32.94
CA VAL A 106 4.91 9.56 -33.73
C VAL A 106 5.29 8.09 -33.68
N HIS A 107 4.40 7.25 -33.16
CA HIS A 107 4.57 5.81 -33.09
C HIS A 107 3.65 5.13 -34.10
N GLN A 108 4.17 4.13 -34.79
CA GLN A 108 3.35 3.12 -35.47
C GLN A 108 3.26 1.91 -34.56
N VAL A 109 2.04 1.59 -34.10
CA VAL A 109 1.81 0.58 -33.07
C VAL A 109 0.92 -0.53 -33.63
N ASP A 110 1.43 -1.75 -33.66
CA ASP A 110 0.62 -2.94 -33.94
C ASP A 110 -0.32 -3.19 -32.76
N ILE A 111 -1.63 -3.23 -33.03
CA ILE A 111 -2.69 -3.59 -32.08
C ILE A 111 -3.37 -4.92 -32.45
N GLY A 112 -2.61 -5.83 -33.08
CA GLY A 112 -2.99 -7.18 -33.48
C GLY A 112 -3.89 -7.23 -34.73
N SER A 113 -4.89 -6.36 -34.81
CA SER A 113 -5.82 -6.28 -35.95
C SER A 113 -5.35 -5.33 -37.07
N ARG A 114 -4.54 -4.33 -36.73
CA ARG A 114 -3.99 -3.33 -37.65
C ARG A 114 -2.83 -2.58 -36.98
N VAL A 115 -2.10 -1.79 -37.76
CA VAL A 115 -1.19 -0.76 -37.25
C VAL A 115 -1.96 0.53 -37.01
N GLN A 116 -1.69 1.19 -35.88
CA GLN A 116 -2.35 2.40 -35.42
C GLN A 116 -1.32 3.49 -35.15
N GLN A 117 -1.48 4.66 -35.79
CA GLN A 117 -0.63 5.82 -35.52
C GLN A 117 -1.07 6.51 -34.22
N ILE A 118 -0.15 6.62 -33.26
CA ILE A 118 -0.36 7.23 -31.94
C ILE A 118 0.76 8.23 -31.68
N ILE A 119 0.43 9.37 -31.07
CA ILE A 119 1.41 10.42 -30.74
C ILE A 119 1.53 10.52 -29.22
N ALA A 120 2.76 10.41 -28.70
CA ALA A 120 3.07 10.45 -27.27
C ALA A 120 4.22 11.43 -26.99
N GLY A 121 4.26 12.00 -25.78
CA GLY A 121 5.39 12.86 -25.35
C GLY A 121 6.56 12.09 -24.76
N ALA A 122 6.29 10.92 -24.17
CA ALA A 122 7.32 10.12 -23.51
C ALA A 122 8.19 9.37 -24.55
N PRO A 123 9.53 9.47 -24.47
CA PRO A 123 10.43 8.86 -25.45
C PRO A 123 10.63 7.34 -25.23
N ASN A 124 10.22 6.79 -24.09
CA ASN A 124 10.60 5.45 -23.65
C ASN A 124 9.90 4.29 -24.37
N ALA A 125 8.83 4.56 -25.14
CA ALA A 125 8.13 3.57 -25.94
C ALA A 125 8.86 3.32 -27.29
N ILE A 126 10.04 2.72 -27.21
CA ILE A 126 10.92 2.42 -28.36
C ILE A 126 10.43 1.25 -29.22
N PRO A 127 10.87 1.12 -30.49
CA PRO A 127 10.56 -0.03 -31.34
C PRO A 127 10.84 -1.37 -30.67
N GLY A 128 9.92 -2.32 -30.81
CA GLY A 128 9.93 -3.62 -30.16
C GLY A 128 9.18 -3.66 -28.82
N ALA A 129 9.00 -2.52 -28.13
CA ALA A 129 8.36 -2.48 -26.82
C ALA A 129 6.87 -2.87 -26.87
N LEU A 130 6.42 -3.63 -25.87
CA LEU A 130 5.02 -3.85 -25.58
C LEU A 130 4.51 -2.74 -24.66
N VAL A 131 3.37 -2.14 -25.01
CA VAL A 131 2.79 -0.97 -24.34
C VAL A 131 1.28 -1.09 -24.23
N PRO A 132 0.66 -0.55 -23.17
CA PRO A 132 -0.79 -0.43 -23.07
C PRO A 132 -1.30 0.71 -23.95
N VAL A 133 -2.33 0.43 -24.73
CA VAL A 133 -2.96 1.33 -25.69
C VAL A 133 -4.44 1.49 -25.33
N ALA A 134 -4.85 2.71 -25.03
CA ALA A 134 -6.26 3.08 -24.99
C ALA A 134 -6.68 3.58 -26.38
N LEU A 135 -7.71 2.97 -26.96
CA LEU A 135 -8.23 3.36 -28.28
C LEU A 135 -9.22 4.53 -28.16
N PRO A 136 -9.48 5.28 -29.25
CA PRO A 136 -10.50 6.32 -29.25
C PRO A 136 -11.87 5.77 -28.82
N GLY A 137 -12.52 6.45 -27.87
CA GLY A 137 -13.76 6.01 -27.23
C GLY A 137 -13.55 5.29 -25.88
N THR A 138 -12.35 4.76 -25.61
CA THR A 138 -12.02 4.19 -24.29
C THR A 138 -11.82 5.29 -23.25
N THR A 139 -12.40 5.11 -22.07
CA THR A 139 -12.04 5.87 -20.86
C THR A 139 -10.99 5.08 -20.10
N VAL A 140 -9.80 5.65 -19.88
CA VAL A 140 -8.77 5.02 -19.04
C VAL A 140 -9.15 5.09 -17.56
N PRO A 141 -8.61 4.21 -16.68
CA PRO A 141 -9.00 4.12 -15.27
C PRO A 141 -9.04 5.46 -14.50
N ASN A 142 -8.13 6.41 -14.78
CA ASN A 142 -8.17 7.73 -14.13
C ASN A 142 -9.34 8.66 -14.58
N GLY A 143 -10.26 8.18 -15.42
CA GLY A 143 -11.44 8.91 -15.91
C GLY A 143 -11.22 9.71 -17.21
N ARG A 144 -10.01 9.69 -17.80
CA ARG A 144 -9.72 10.38 -19.06
C ARG A 144 -10.30 9.62 -20.27
N LEU A 145 -11.28 10.22 -20.94
CA LEU A 145 -11.77 9.74 -22.24
C LEU A 145 -10.76 10.00 -23.36
N VAL A 146 -10.33 8.96 -24.05
CA VAL A 146 -9.44 9.02 -25.21
C VAL A 146 -10.24 9.34 -26.47
N LYS A 147 -9.70 10.23 -27.31
CA LYS A 147 -10.34 10.74 -28.53
C LYS A 147 -9.32 10.76 -29.68
N ASP A 148 -9.83 10.71 -30.90
CA ASP A 148 -9.05 11.07 -32.08
C ASP A 148 -8.66 12.56 -32.02
N LEU A 149 -7.40 12.85 -32.29
CA LEU A 149 -6.85 14.21 -32.32
C LEU A 149 -6.03 14.43 -33.60
N ASN A 150 -5.84 15.69 -33.97
CA ASN A 150 -4.85 16.11 -34.95
C ASN A 150 -3.84 17.04 -34.26
N ILE A 151 -2.57 16.66 -34.26
CA ILE A 151 -1.48 17.41 -33.63
C ILE A 151 -0.57 17.90 -34.76
N ALA A 152 -0.53 19.22 -34.97
CA ALA A 152 0.31 19.87 -35.98
C ALA A 152 0.27 19.22 -37.39
N GLY A 153 -0.91 18.72 -37.80
CA GLY A 153 -1.15 18.08 -39.10
C GLY A 153 -1.10 16.55 -39.09
N TYR A 154 -0.71 15.91 -37.99
CA TYR A 154 -0.62 14.45 -37.87
C TYR A 154 -1.77 13.89 -37.03
N ARG A 155 -2.36 12.78 -37.47
CA ARG A 155 -3.41 12.07 -36.74
C ARG A 155 -2.82 11.37 -35.51
N ALA A 156 -3.44 11.57 -34.35
CA ALA A 156 -3.20 10.80 -33.14
C ALA A 156 -4.50 10.04 -32.81
N SER A 157 -4.48 8.72 -32.99
CA SER A 157 -5.68 7.88 -32.85
C SER A 157 -5.48 6.82 -31.77
N GLY A 158 -5.68 7.26 -30.53
CA GLY A 158 -5.44 6.49 -29.33
C GLY A 158 -4.42 7.17 -28.42
N MET A 159 -4.05 6.48 -27.35
CA MET A 159 -3.13 6.97 -26.34
C MET A 159 -2.28 5.81 -25.81
N LEU A 160 -0.96 5.97 -25.79
CA LEU A 160 -0.07 5.11 -25.02
C LEU A 160 -0.22 5.48 -23.54
N CYS A 161 -0.44 4.52 -22.65
CA CYS A 161 -0.76 4.81 -21.25
C CYS A 161 0.46 4.71 -20.33
N SER A 162 0.59 5.69 -19.44
CA SER A 162 1.46 5.64 -18.25
C SER A 162 0.88 4.72 -17.17
N ALA A 163 1.69 4.34 -16.18
CA ALA A 163 1.20 3.59 -15.02
C ALA A 163 0.12 4.37 -14.24
N ALA A 164 0.26 5.70 -14.15
CA ALA A 164 -0.70 6.57 -13.46
C ALA A 164 -2.04 6.73 -14.17
N GLU A 165 -2.06 6.76 -15.51
CA GLU A 165 -3.33 6.78 -16.27
C GLU A 165 -4.15 5.49 -16.10
N LEU A 166 -3.45 4.37 -15.84
CA LEU A 166 -4.02 3.06 -15.56
C LEU A 166 -4.31 2.81 -14.08
N MET A 167 -3.98 3.76 -13.18
CA MET A 167 -4.00 3.59 -11.71
C MET A 167 -3.17 2.38 -11.20
N LEU A 168 -2.09 2.04 -11.90
CA LEU A 168 -1.15 0.95 -11.56
C LEU A 168 0.13 1.42 -10.84
N GLY A 169 0.32 2.73 -10.71
CA GLY A 169 1.43 3.37 -10.00
C GLY A 169 1.40 4.89 -10.16
N GLU A 170 2.26 5.61 -9.42
CA GLU A 170 2.37 7.08 -9.49
C GLU A 170 3.29 7.58 -10.61
N ASP A 171 3.84 6.67 -11.42
CA ASP A 171 4.82 7.03 -12.43
C ASP A 171 4.16 7.73 -13.63
N HIS A 172 4.48 9.01 -13.76
CA HIS A 172 4.12 9.90 -14.85
C HIS A 172 5.29 10.16 -15.83
N SER A 173 6.48 9.61 -15.57
CA SER A 173 7.70 9.91 -16.33
C SER A 173 7.72 9.29 -17.74
N GLY A 174 6.94 8.24 -17.96
CA GLY A 174 6.87 7.56 -19.25
C GLY A 174 5.66 6.65 -19.46
N ILE A 175 5.64 6.00 -20.62
CA ILE A 175 4.69 4.93 -20.95
C ILE A 175 5.01 3.69 -20.12
N LEU A 176 4.00 2.96 -19.64
CA LEU A 176 4.22 1.66 -19.00
C LEU A 176 4.74 0.67 -20.05
N ILE A 177 5.96 0.16 -19.87
CA ILE A 177 6.51 -0.89 -20.72
C ILE A 177 6.17 -2.26 -20.11
N LEU A 178 5.63 -3.16 -20.92
CA LEU A 178 5.20 -4.49 -20.50
C LEU A 178 6.31 -5.52 -20.79
N ASP A 179 6.47 -6.47 -19.87
CA ASP A 179 7.39 -7.61 -19.96
C ASP A 179 6.86 -8.73 -20.87
N ARG A 180 5.53 -8.87 -20.94
CA ARG A 180 4.83 -9.94 -21.65
C ARG A 180 3.49 -9.46 -22.22
N GLY A 181 2.92 -10.25 -23.13
CA GLY A 181 1.61 -10.02 -23.74
C GLY A 181 1.63 -10.13 -25.26
N THR A 182 0.45 -10.22 -25.87
CA THR A 182 0.29 -10.28 -27.33
C THR A 182 -0.47 -9.05 -27.84
N PRO A 183 -0.02 -8.39 -28.93
CA PRO A 183 -0.77 -7.30 -29.54
C PRO A 183 -2.24 -7.62 -29.81
N GLY A 184 -3.12 -6.68 -29.48
CA GLY A 184 -4.57 -6.79 -29.61
C GLY A 184 -5.29 -7.51 -28.46
N GLN A 185 -4.57 -8.19 -27.55
CA GLN A 185 -5.20 -8.74 -26.34
C GLN A 185 -5.54 -7.62 -25.34
N PRO A 186 -6.60 -7.76 -24.53
CA PRO A 186 -6.86 -6.89 -23.38
C PRO A 186 -5.67 -6.91 -22.40
N LEU A 187 -5.33 -5.76 -21.82
CA LEU A 187 -4.30 -5.66 -20.78
C LEU A 187 -4.64 -6.52 -19.56
N SER A 188 -5.94 -6.74 -19.30
CA SER A 188 -6.44 -7.65 -18.27
C SER A 188 -5.94 -9.11 -18.40
N SER A 189 -5.44 -9.53 -19.57
CA SER A 189 -4.82 -10.86 -19.75
C SER A 189 -3.42 -10.98 -19.13
N VAL A 190 -2.74 -9.85 -18.91
CA VAL A 190 -1.36 -9.78 -18.38
C VAL A 190 -1.35 -9.19 -16.97
N ILE A 191 -2.14 -8.14 -16.76
CA ILE A 191 -2.35 -7.45 -15.49
C ILE A 191 -3.87 -7.49 -15.24
N PRO A 192 -4.39 -8.39 -14.39
CA PRO A 192 -5.83 -8.49 -14.10
C PRO A 192 -6.46 -7.14 -13.76
N SER A 193 -7.77 -6.93 -13.95
CA SER A 193 -8.46 -5.75 -13.38
C SER A 193 -8.41 -5.77 -11.83
N GLN A 194 -8.79 -4.69 -11.16
CA GLN A 194 -8.76 -4.61 -9.68
C GLN A 194 -9.98 -3.91 -9.10
N ALA A 195 -10.43 -4.34 -7.92
CA ALA A 195 -11.44 -3.69 -7.12
C ALA A 195 -10.87 -3.31 -5.74
N ILE A 196 -10.93 -2.03 -5.41
CA ILE A 196 -10.40 -1.46 -4.17
C ILE A 196 -11.58 -0.93 -3.36
N MET A 197 -11.77 -1.48 -2.16
CA MET A 197 -12.74 -0.98 -1.18
C MET A 197 -12.04 -0.01 -0.23
N GLU A 198 -12.72 1.05 0.15
CA GLU A 198 -12.32 1.94 1.25
C GLU A 198 -13.30 1.72 2.38
N ALA A 199 -12.82 1.19 3.51
CA ALA A 199 -13.66 0.78 4.63
C ALA A 199 -13.28 1.50 5.93
N GLU A 200 -14.30 1.98 6.65
CA GLU A 200 -14.14 2.65 7.94
C GLU A 200 -14.03 1.59 9.07
N VAL A 201 -12.82 1.40 9.60
CA VAL A 201 -12.55 0.41 10.64
C VAL A 201 -12.61 1.04 12.03
N THR A 202 -13.62 0.63 12.80
CA THR A 202 -13.87 1.05 14.18
C THR A 202 -12.74 0.67 15.13
N SER A 203 -12.52 1.46 16.19
CA SER A 203 -11.36 1.34 17.08
C SER A 203 -11.27 -0.01 17.83
N ASN A 204 -12.39 -0.71 18.01
CA ASN A 204 -12.47 -2.03 18.64
C ASN A 204 -12.26 -3.20 17.67
N ARG A 205 -11.96 -2.93 16.39
CA ARG A 205 -11.65 -3.93 15.36
C ARG A 205 -10.23 -3.78 14.79
N PRO A 206 -9.16 -3.86 15.60
CA PRO A 206 -7.78 -3.81 15.10
C PRO A 206 -7.46 -4.98 14.17
N ASP A 207 -8.14 -6.11 14.33
CA ASP A 207 -8.07 -7.29 13.46
C ASP A 207 -8.44 -6.96 12.01
N CYS A 208 -9.44 -6.10 11.80
CA CYS A 208 -9.86 -5.66 10.47
C CYS A 208 -8.92 -4.61 9.82
N MET A 209 -7.79 -4.26 10.44
CA MET A 209 -6.79 -3.35 9.82
C MET A 209 -5.80 -4.07 8.89
N GLY A 210 -6.05 -5.34 8.58
CA GLY A 210 -5.29 -6.16 7.64
C GLY A 210 -6.19 -7.11 6.85
N HIS A 211 -5.75 -7.50 5.65
CA HIS A 211 -6.54 -8.29 4.71
C HIS A 211 -6.96 -9.66 5.27
N LEU A 212 -6.18 -10.27 6.16
CA LEU A 212 -6.52 -11.54 6.81
C LEU A 212 -7.72 -11.43 7.77
N GLY A 213 -7.88 -10.31 8.48
CA GLY A 213 -9.05 -10.06 9.33
C GLY A 213 -10.29 -9.76 8.51
N ILE A 214 -10.16 -8.90 7.49
CA ILE A 214 -11.25 -8.62 6.53
C ILE A 214 -11.70 -9.92 5.82
N ALA A 215 -10.75 -10.76 5.40
CA ALA A 215 -11.05 -12.07 4.82
C ALA A 215 -11.80 -12.97 5.80
N ARG A 216 -11.48 -12.93 7.10
CA ARG A 216 -12.19 -13.70 8.13
C ARG A 216 -13.65 -13.26 8.28
N GLU A 217 -13.92 -11.95 8.28
CA GLU A 217 -15.29 -11.41 8.31
C GLU A 217 -16.07 -11.79 7.03
N LEU A 218 -15.43 -11.69 5.86
CA LEU A 218 -16.05 -12.06 4.59
C LEU A 218 -16.33 -13.58 4.53
N ALA A 219 -15.41 -14.41 5.01
CA ALA A 219 -15.57 -15.86 5.11
C ALA A 219 -16.78 -16.23 6.00
N ALA A 220 -16.89 -15.61 7.17
CA ALA A 220 -18.03 -15.79 8.08
C ALA A 220 -19.35 -15.29 7.46
N GLY A 221 -19.34 -14.17 6.75
CA GLY A 221 -20.51 -13.65 6.04
C GLY A 221 -20.92 -14.42 4.78
N LEU A 222 -20.04 -15.27 4.25
CA LEU A 222 -20.29 -16.15 3.10
C LEU A 222 -20.59 -17.61 3.50
N ASP A 223 -20.45 -17.97 4.78
CA ASP A 223 -20.41 -19.36 5.26
C ASP A 223 -19.37 -20.22 4.49
N ARG A 224 -18.16 -19.66 4.31
CA ARG A 224 -17.04 -20.31 3.60
C ARG A 224 -15.83 -20.49 4.52
N PRO A 225 -15.03 -21.56 4.35
CA PRO A 225 -13.82 -21.75 5.13
C PRO A 225 -12.72 -20.76 4.72
N LEU A 226 -11.89 -20.36 5.69
CA LEU A 226 -10.65 -19.62 5.44
C LEU A 226 -9.60 -20.60 4.88
N LYS A 227 -9.00 -20.28 3.73
CA LYS A 227 -8.03 -21.10 2.97
C LYS A 227 -6.67 -21.24 3.65
N ARG A 228 -6.36 -20.44 4.67
CA ARG A 228 -5.02 -20.35 5.29
C ARG A 228 -5.13 -20.27 6.81
N ASP A 229 -4.22 -20.97 7.49
CA ASP A 229 -3.99 -20.80 8.93
C ASP A 229 -3.46 -19.38 9.22
N PHE A 230 -3.80 -18.87 10.40
CA PHE A 230 -3.26 -17.65 10.97
C PHE A 230 -1.76 -17.77 11.30
N MET A 231 -1.28 -18.93 11.74
CA MET A 231 0.14 -19.08 12.13
C MET A 231 0.95 -19.75 11.00
N PRO A 232 1.84 -19.04 10.30
CA PRO A 232 2.72 -19.67 9.32
C PRO A 232 3.66 -20.67 9.98
N ALA A 233 4.04 -21.70 9.23
CA ALA A 233 5.16 -22.56 9.59
C ALA A 233 6.46 -21.74 9.71
N PHE A 234 7.33 -22.12 10.64
CA PHE A 234 8.66 -21.54 10.73
C PHE A 234 9.58 -22.20 9.70
N THR A 235 10.25 -21.40 8.88
CA THR A 235 11.13 -21.87 7.79
C THR A 235 12.62 -21.67 8.08
N GLY A 236 12.98 -21.18 9.27
CA GLY A 236 14.36 -20.91 9.65
C GLY A 236 15.13 -22.18 9.98
N THR A 237 16.25 -22.39 9.29
CA THR A 237 17.10 -23.58 9.43
C THR A 237 18.59 -23.26 9.41
N ALA A 238 19.00 -22.01 9.15
CA ALA A 238 20.40 -21.63 9.09
C ALA A 238 21.04 -21.54 10.49
N GLU A 239 22.35 -21.82 10.52
CA GLU A 239 23.21 -21.82 11.71
C GLU A 239 24.16 -20.60 11.69
N PRO A 240 24.61 -20.09 12.85
CA PRO A 240 24.19 -20.47 14.21
C PRO A 240 22.77 -19.94 14.54
N PRO A 241 22.19 -20.26 15.70
CA PRO A 241 20.96 -19.66 16.21
C PRO A 241 20.92 -18.14 16.12
N GLY A 242 19.79 -17.57 15.68
CA GLY A 242 19.59 -16.13 15.56
C GLY A 242 19.77 -15.38 16.88
N ARG A 243 19.35 -15.99 18.00
CA ARG A 243 19.58 -15.47 19.37
C ARG A 243 21.04 -15.42 19.82
N GLU A 244 21.94 -16.16 19.15
CA GLU A 244 23.39 -16.10 19.37
C GLU A 244 24.04 -15.04 18.46
N LEU A 245 23.35 -14.63 17.40
CA LEU A 245 23.77 -13.57 16.49
C LEU A 245 23.30 -12.19 16.92
N VAL A 246 22.14 -12.07 17.58
CA VAL A 246 21.60 -10.82 18.13
C VAL A 246 20.95 -11.08 19.50
N ASN A 247 21.37 -10.35 20.52
CA ASN A 247 20.71 -10.34 21.83
C ASN A 247 19.52 -9.36 21.85
N VAL A 248 18.45 -9.68 22.57
CA VAL A 248 17.30 -8.78 22.75
C VAL A 248 16.97 -8.69 24.24
N SER A 249 16.73 -7.48 24.74
CA SER A 249 16.24 -7.21 26.08
C SER A 249 15.06 -6.24 26.05
N ILE A 250 14.12 -6.42 27.00
CA ILE A 250 13.02 -5.49 27.24
C ILE A 250 13.18 -4.95 28.66
N GLU A 251 13.52 -3.67 28.80
CA GLU A 251 13.66 -2.99 30.09
C GLU A 251 12.31 -2.53 30.66
N ASP A 252 11.34 -2.22 29.78
CA ASP A 252 9.98 -1.81 30.16
C ASP A 252 8.91 -2.75 29.58
N PRO A 253 8.59 -3.88 30.28
CA PRO A 253 7.57 -4.84 29.83
C PRO A 253 6.12 -4.33 29.87
N ASP A 254 5.87 -3.16 30.46
CA ASP A 254 4.57 -2.49 30.40
C ASP A 254 4.38 -1.71 29.09
N LEU A 255 5.49 -1.23 28.51
CA LEU A 255 5.48 -0.56 27.21
C LEU A 255 5.77 -1.49 26.02
N CYS A 256 6.50 -2.59 26.21
CA CYS A 256 6.69 -3.63 25.20
C CYS A 256 6.36 -5.02 25.76
N SER A 257 5.25 -5.60 25.30
CA SER A 257 4.78 -6.89 25.80
C SER A 257 5.51 -8.08 25.18
N ARG A 258 6.03 -7.93 23.95
CA ARG A 258 6.82 -8.93 23.22
C ARG A 258 7.70 -8.26 22.17
N TYR A 259 8.91 -8.77 21.98
CA TYR A 259 9.81 -8.37 20.88
C TYR A 259 10.49 -9.59 20.27
N ILE A 260 10.47 -9.69 18.94
CA ILE A 260 11.12 -10.75 18.16
C ILE A 260 12.18 -10.12 17.25
N GLY A 261 13.43 -10.53 17.44
CA GLY A 261 14.57 -10.23 16.57
C GLY A 261 14.91 -11.45 15.71
N GLY A 262 14.49 -11.42 14.44
CA GLY A 262 14.75 -12.48 13.46
C GLY A 262 15.92 -12.17 12.54
N VAL A 263 17.01 -12.93 12.64
CA VAL A 263 18.21 -12.72 11.81
C VAL A 263 18.08 -13.46 10.47
N ILE A 264 18.30 -12.74 9.37
CA ILE A 264 18.29 -13.27 8.00
C ILE A 264 19.53 -12.74 7.27
N LYS A 265 20.35 -13.64 6.74
CA LYS A 265 21.66 -13.29 6.14
C LYS A 265 21.74 -13.56 4.64
N GLY A 266 22.58 -12.79 3.94
CA GLY A 266 22.77 -12.92 2.50
C GLY A 266 21.56 -12.50 1.64
N VAL A 267 20.70 -11.60 2.12
CA VAL A 267 19.63 -11.00 1.31
C VAL A 267 20.19 -10.17 0.15
N LYS A 268 19.43 -10.09 -0.94
CA LYS A 268 19.68 -9.21 -2.08
C LYS A 268 18.59 -8.15 -2.16
N VAL A 269 18.92 -6.91 -1.77
CA VAL A 269 18.01 -5.77 -1.89
C VAL A 269 17.80 -5.42 -3.37
N GLY A 270 16.54 -5.19 -3.76
CA GLY A 270 16.17 -4.88 -5.14
C GLY A 270 14.70 -4.49 -5.27
N ARG A 271 14.19 -4.41 -6.50
CA ARG A 271 12.77 -4.16 -6.77
C ARG A 271 11.93 -5.40 -6.45
N SER A 272 10.83 -5.20 -5.73
CA SER A 272 9.85 -6.24 -5.40
C SER A 272 9.19 -6.84 -6.64
N PRO A 273 8.71 -8.10 -6.60
CA PRO A 273 7.83 -8.62 -7.63
C PRO A 273 6.61 -7.73 -7.85
N ASP A 274 6.12 -7.66 -9.09
CA ASP A 274 5.02 -6.74 -9.44
C ASP A 274 3.72 -7.03 -8.69
N TRP A 275 3.48 -8.29 -8.26
CA TRP A 275 2.31 -8.64 -7.47
C TRP A 275 2.32 -8.03 -6.06
N ILE A 276 3.48 -7.94 -5.40
CA ILE A 276 3.63 -7.21 -4.12
C ILE A 276 3.42 -5.72 -4.35
N GLN A 277 4.17 -5.14 -5.30
CA GLN A 277 4.06 -3.70 -5.60
C GLN A 277 2.62 -3.28 -5.87
N ARG A 278 1.89 -4.12 -6.60
CA ARG A 278 0.48 -3.90 -6.95
C ARG A 278 -0.45 -3.97 -5.76
N ARG A 279 -0.27 -4.94 -4.85
CA ARG A 279 -1.07 -5.05 -3.61
C ARG A 279 -0.81 -3.88 -2.67
N LEU A 280 0.45 -3.47 -2.51
CA LEU A 280 0.81 -2.27 -1.75
C LEU A 280 0.08 -1.03 -2.31
N ARG A 281 0.17 -0.77 -3.62
CA ARG A 281 -0.49 0.39 -4.26
C ARG A 281 -2.01 0.36 -4.14
N ALA A 282 -2.63 -0.82 -4.29
CA ALA A 282 -4.07 -0.96 -4.08
C ALA A 282 -4.46 -0.54 -2.66
N ALA A 283 -3.69 -0.98 -1.66
CA ALA A 283 -3.80 -0.61 -0.25
C ALA A 283 -3.29 0.81 0.08
N GLY A 284 -2.85 1.62 -0.89
CA GLY A 284 -2.39 3.00 -0.70
C GLY A 284 -0.92 3.16 -0.29
N VAL A 285 -0.15 2.08 -0.21
CA VAL A 285 1.28 2.12 0.14
C VAL A 285 2.16 2.15 -1.12
N ARG A 286 3.13 3.07 -1.13
CA ARG A 286 4.11 3.20 -2.22
C ARG A 286 5.24 2.15 -2.06
N PRO A 287 5.52 1.34 -3.10
CA PRO A 287 6.67 0.42 -3.09
C PRO A 287 8.01 1.14 -3.13
N ILE A 288 9.03 0.57 -2.47
CA ILE A 288 10.38 1.11 -2.29
C ILE A 288 11.43 0.06 -2.69
N ASN A 289 11.54 -1.04 -1.95
CA ASN A 289 12.46 -2.16 -2.22
C ASN A 289 11.90 -3.45 -1.59
N ASN A 290 12.36 -4.62 -2.04
CA ASN A 290 11.83 -5.91 -1.62
C ASN A 290 11.81 -6.15 -0.10
N ILE A 291 12.77 -5.66 0.68
CA ILE A 291 12.75 -5.84 2.14
C ILE A 291 11.67 -4.96 2.80
N VAL A 292 11.65 -3.67 2.49
CA VAL A 292 10.69 -2.69 3.05
C VAL A 292 9.27 -2.96 2.55
N ASP A 293 9.14 -3.43 1.31
CA ASP A 293 7.86 -3.79 0.71
C ASP A 293 7.29 -5.06 1.35
N ILE A 294 8.13 -6.01 1.77
CA ILE A 294 7.67 -7.20 2.50
C ILE A 294 7.19 -6.83 3.91
N THR A 295 7.89 -5.96 4.65
CA THR A 295 7.41 -5.54 5.97
C THR A 295 6.08 -4.77 5.87
N ASN A 296 5.94 -3.88 4.88
CA ASN A 296 4.67 -3.21 4.59
C ASN A 296 3.57 -4.17 4.08
N TYR A 297 3.94 -5.16 3.26
CA TYR A 297 3.01 -6.16 2.75
C TYR A 297 2.42 -6.99 3.90
N VAL A 298 3.27 -7.46 4.83
CA VAL A 298 2.82 -8.25 5.98
C VAL A 298 2.05 -7.38 6.99
N LEU A 299 2.41 -6.11 7.16
CA LEU A 299 1.59 -5.13 7.89
C LEU A 299 0.17 -5.05 7.33
N LEU A 300 0.03 -4.97 6.00
CA LEU A 300 -1.27 -4.92 5.33
C LEU A 300 -1.98 -6.27 5.24
N GLU A 301 -1.26 -7.39 5.32
CA GLU A 301 -1.80 -8.75 5.33
C GLU A 301 -2.34 -9.11 6.72
N TYR A 302 -1.54 -8.90 7.78
CA TYR A 302 -1.77 -9.37 9.15
C TYR A 302 -2.26 -8.30 10.14
N ALA A 303 -2.27 -7.01 9.76
CA ALA A 303 -2.36 -5.88 10.69
C ALA A 303 -1.19 -5.76 11.68
N GLN A 304 -0.09 -6.50 11.48
CA GLN A 304 1.10 -6.47 12.34
C GLN A 304 2.21 -5.63 11.70
N PRO A 305 2.57 -4.45 12.24
CA PRO A 305 3.73 -3.72 11.77
C PRO A 305 5.02 -4.49 12.02
N LEU A 306 5.96 -4.37 11.08
CA LEU A 306 7.31 -4.92 11.19
C LEU A 306 8.32 -3.84 10.78
N HIS A 307 9.56 -4.01 11.24
CA HIS A 307 10.69 -3.23 10.77
C HIS A 307 11.83 -4.16 10.33
N ALA A 308 12.76 -3.64 9.54
CA ALA A 308 13.96 -4.35 9.14
C ALA A 308 15.14 -3.39 9.28
N PHE A 309 16.06 -3.73 10.17
CA PHE A 309 17.33 -3.02 10.33
C PHE A 309 18.39 -3.66 9.44
N ASP A 310 19.29 -2.85 8.89
CA ASP A 310 20.56 -3.33 8.34
C ASP A 310 21.44 -3.80 9.51
N LEU A 311 21.72 -5.11 9.57
CA LEU A 311 22.43 -5.73 10.69
C LEU A 311 23.89 -5.24 10.80
N GLU A 312 24.50 -4.80 9.69
CA GLU A 312 25.87 -4.26 9.68
C GLU A 312 25.95 -2.86 10.32
N LYS A 313 24.81 -2.14 10.43
CA LYS A 313 24.74 -0.77 10.96
C LYS A 313 24.38 -0.66 12.45
N LEU A 314 24.01 -1.77 13.09
CA LEU A 314 23.72 -1.80 14.53
C LEU A 314 25.03 -1.82 15.33
N GLU A 315 25.22 -0.89 16.26
CA GLU A 315 26.41 -0.87 17.11
C GLU A 315 26.29 -1.86 18.27
N GLY A 316 27.02 -2.98 18.13
CA GLY A 316 26.79 -4.16 18.95
C GLY A 316 25.54 -4.89 18.46
N PRO A 317 25.58 -6.22 18.21
CA PRO A 317 24.40 -6.94 17.75
C PRO A 317 23.47 -7.22 18.94
N ALA A 318 22.81 -6.16 19.40
CA ALA A 318 21.92 -6.14 20.53
C ALA A 318 20.75 -5.20 20.24
N ILE A 319 19.60 -5.49 20.83
CA ILE A 319 18.45 -4.59 20.87
C ILE A 319 18.03 -4.40 22.33
N GLU A 320 18.05 -3.15 22.79
CA GLU A 320 17.51 -2.69 24.07
C GLU A 320 16.16 -2.00 23.82
N VAL A 321 15.04 -2.63 24.22
CA VAL A 321 13.72 -1.99 24.20
C VAL A 321 13.51 -1.27 25.53
N ARG A 322 13.72 0.05 25.53
CA ARG A 322 13.82 0.88 26.73
C ARG A 322 13.24 2.27 26.52
N ARG A 323 13.10 3.04 27.60
CA ARG A 323 12.77 4.47 27.49
C ARG A 323 13.95 5.25 26.90
N ALA A 324 13.64 6.35 26.23
CA ALA A 324 14.66 7.31 25.82
C ALA A 324 15.33 7.92 27.07
N ARG A 325 16.61 8.24 26.95
CA ARG A 325 17.40 8.97 27.95
C ARG A 325 17.37 10.47 27.61
N GLU A 326 17.58 11.33 28.61
CA GLU A 326 17.62 12.77 28.35
C GLU A 326 18.66 13.13 27.27
N LYS A 327 18.29 14.05 26.38
CA LYS A 327 19.13 14.55 25.27
C LYS A 327 19.46 13.51 24.20
N GLU A 328 18.86 12.31 24.23
CA GLU A 328 18.87 11.42 23.09
C GLU A 328 18.13 12.06 21.90
N ARG A 329 18.60 11.74 20.69
CA ARG A 329 18.03 12.22 19.42
C ARG A 329 17.97 11.08 18.43
N LEU A 330 17.00 11.13 17.52
CA LEU A 330 16.84 10.18 16.43
C LEU A 330 16.65 10.93 15.10
N LEU A 331 17.45 10.60 14.09
CA LEU A 331 17.16 10.95 12.70
C LEU A 331 16.17 9.91 12.16
N GLY A 332 14.91 10.29 11.95
CA GLY A 332 13.89 9.40 11.41
C GLY A 332 14.04 9.17 9.91
N LEU A 333 13.46 8.08 9.40
CA LEU A 333 13.40 7.73 7.97
C LEU A 333 12.73 8.80 7.06
N ASP A 334 12.13 9.84 7.64
CA ASP A 334 11.60 11.00 6.95
C ASP A 334 12.61 12.17 6.84
N GLY A 335 13.87 11.94 7.23
CA GLY A 335 14.95 12.94 7.22
C GLY A 335 14.86 13.97 8.35
N VAL A 336 13.97 13.77 9.33
CA VAL A 336 13.75 14.72 10.43
C VAL A 336 14.41 14.24 11.72
N VAL A 337 15.36 15.04 12.22
CA VAL A 337 15.97 14.86 13.55
C VAL A 337 14.97 15.26 14.63
N ARG A 338 14.77 14.38 15.61
CA ARG A 338 13.87 14.57 16.76
C ARG A 338 14.65 14.51 18.06
N GLU A 339 14.34 15.41 18.98
CA GLU A 339 14.74 15.29 20.38
C GLU A 339 13.76 14.36 21.10
N LEU A 340 14.28 13.43 21.89
CA LEU A 340 13.48 12.40 22.55
C LEU A 340 13.26 12.77 24.03
N THR A 341 12.09 12.42 24.57
CA THR A 341 11.76 12.61 25.98
C THR A 341 11.69 11.26 26.71
N PRO A 342 11.97 11.18 28.04
CA PRO A 342 11.93 9.92 28.79
C PRO A 342 10.57 9.19 28.84
N ASP A 343 9.49 9.83 28.38
CA ASP A 343 8.17 9.19 28.21
C ASP A 343 8.10 8.32 26.94
N MET A 344 8.99 8.53 25.97
CA MET A 344 9.02 7.81 24.69
C MET A 344 9.73 6.47 24.85
N LEU A 345 9.10 5.41 24.33
CA LEU A 345 9.77 4.11 24.16
C LEU A 345 10.62 4.14 22.89
N VAL A 346 11.87 3.70 23.00
CA VAL A 346 12.81 3.51 21.89
C VAL A 346 13.20 2.06 21.75
N ILE A 347 13.58 1.71 20.53
CA ILE A 347 14.39 0.54 20.24
C ILE A 347 15.80 1.10 20.07
N ALA A 348 16.76 0.61 20.85
CA ALA A 348 18.15 1.04 20.82
C ALA A 348 19.08 -0.12 20.48
N ASP A 349 20.21 0.17 19.84
CA ASP A 349 21.37 -0.72 19.85
C ASP A 349 22.17 -0.55 21.16
N ALA A 350 23.35 -1.15 21.29
CA ALA A 350 24.14 -1.07 22.52
C ALA A 350 24.70 0.35 22.83
N ARG A 351 24.41 1.35 21.98
CA ARG A 351 24.92 2.72 22.12
C ARG A 351 23.85 3.81 21.96
N ARG A 352 22.91 3.67 21.03
CA ARG A 352 21.96 4.74 20.62
C ARG A 352 20.56 4.21 20.32
N PRO A 353 19.52 5.08 20.39
CA PRO A 353 18.24 4.80 19.75
C PRO A 353 18.40 4.58 18.25
N VAL A 354 17.73 3.56 17.73
CA VAL A 354 17.68 3.21 16.30
C VAL A 354 16.26 3.24 15.73
N ALA A 355 15.23 3.28 16.59
CA ALA A 355 13.85 3.57 16.20
C ALA A 355 13.02 4.12 17.38
N LEU A 356 11.94 4.84 17.06
CA LEU A 356 10.87 5.16 17.99
C LEU A 356 9.81 4.05 17.94
N ALA A 357 9.64 3.36 19.05
CA ALA A 357 8.90 2.10 19.12
C ALA A 357 7.45 2.27 18.64
N GLY A 358 7.09 1.51 17.59
CA GLY A 358 5.77 1.55 16.98
C GLY A 358 5.40 2.83 16.22
N VAL A 359 6.34 3.78 16.02
CA VAL A 359 6.08 5.03 15.29
C VAL A 359 6.90 5.13 14.01
N ILE A 360 8.24 5.14 14.09
CA ILE A 360 9.14 5.33 12.95
C ILE A 360 10.55 4.76 13.21
N GLY A 361 11.15 4.14 12.19
CA GLY A 361 12.54 3.70 12.20
C GLY A 361 13.54 4.86 12.02
N GLY A 362 14.78 4.65 12.46
CA GLY A 362 15.89 5.58 12.23
C GLY A 362 16.54 5.40 10.85
N GLU A 363 17.09 6.48 10.31
CA GLU A 363 17.79 6.47 9.02
C GLU A 363 19.15 5.77 9.10
N ASP A 364 19.88 5.95 10.21
CA ASP A 364 21.24 5.41 10.42
C ASP A 364 21.32 3.88 10.33
N THR A 365 20.22 3.17 10.58
CA THR A 365 20.11 1.71 10.54
C THR A 365 19.22 1.20 9.41
N ALA A 366 18.81 2.08 8.49
CA ALA A 366 17.90 1.76 7.40
C ALA A 366 18.51 0.77 6.39
N VAL A 367 17.67 -0.12 5.84
CA VAL A 367 18.03 -0.98 4.71
C VAL A 367 18.27 -0.14 3.47
N THR A 368 19.48 -0.22 2.91
CA THR A 368 19.86 0.36 1.61
C THR A 368 20.14 -0.73 0.58
N ASN A 369 20.40 -0.35 -0.68
CA ASN A 369 20.77 -1.27 -1.76
C ASN A 369 22.09 -2.05 -1.51
N LEU A 370 22.85 -1.71 -0.47
CA LEU A 370 24.10 -2.40 -0.08
C LEU A 370 23.89 -3.45 1.02
N THR A 371 22.73 -3.45 1.68
CA THR A 371 22.41 -4.36 2.79
C THR A 371 22.51 -5.82 2.35
N LYS A 372 23.17 -6.65 3.17
CA LYS A 372 23.29 -8.09 2.96
C LYS A 372 22.66 -8.90 4.07
N ASP A 373 22.71 -8.40 5.30
CA ASP A 373 22.15 -9.08 6.47
C ASP A 373 21.12 -8.15 7.11
N VAL A 374 19.97 -8.70 7.51
CA VAL A 374 18.89 -7.94 8.13
C VAL A 374 18.50 -8.53 9.48
N LEU A 375 18.18 -7.63 10.42
CA LEU A 375 17.43 -7.96 11.62
C LEU A 375 15.97 -7.57 11.40
N LEU A 376 15.11 -8.56 11.26
CA LEU A 376 13.67 -8.41 11.18
C LEU A 376 13.11 -8.20 12.60
N GLU A 377 12.47 -7.05 12.83
CA GLU A 377 11.69 -6.77 14.02
C GLU A 377 10.23 -7.17 13.81
N SER A 378 9.66 -7.88 14.77
CA SER A 378 8.22 -7.84 15.02
C SER A 378 7.94 -7.80 16.51
N ALA A 379 7.15 -6.83 16.94
CA ALA A 379 6.98 -6.50 18.35
C ALA A 379 5.55 -6.04 18.66
N THR A 380 5.23 -5.92 19.95
CA THR A 380 3.90 -5.51 20.43
C THR A 380 4.02 -4.46 21.53
N PHE A 381 3.77 -3.22 21.16
CA PHE A 381 3.92 -2.03 22.02
C PHE A 381 2.60 -1.58 22.65
N SER A 382 2.70 -0.85 23.76
CA SER A 382 1.57 -0.25 24.46
C SER A 382 0.92 0.87 23.63
N GLY A 383 -0.29 0.62 23.15
CA GLY A 383 -1.05 1.55 22.32
C GLY A 383 -1.19 2.98 22.88
N PRO A 384 -1.46 3.18 24.20
CA PRO A 384 -1.44 4.51 24.81
C PRO A 384 -0.09 5.25 24.67
N SER A 385 1.04 4.55 24.84
CA SER A 385 2.38 5.14 24.72
C SER A 385 2.72 5.49 23.26
N VAL A 386 2.38 4.62 22.31
CA VAL A 386 2.52 4.90 20.88
C VAL A 386 1.66 6.11 20.48
N ARG A 387 0.42 6.20 20.97
CA ARG A 387 -0.50 7.32 20.72
C ARG A 387 0.02 8.64 21.29
N GLN A 388 0.57 8.61 22.50
CA GLN A 388 1.18 9.78 23.13
C GLN A 388 2.39 10.26 22.34
N THR A 389 3.28 9.34 21.96
CA THR A 389 4.50 9.61 21.18
C THR A 389 4.16 10.17 19.79
N SER A 390 3.26 9.51 19.05
CA SER A 390 2.76 9.94 17.74
C SER A 390 2.20 11.36 17.79
N ARG A 391 1.36 11.67 18.80
CA ARG A 391 0.77 13.00 18.98
C ARG A 391 1.80 14.07 19.36
N ALA A 392 2.71 13.77 20.28
CA ALA A 392 3.76 14.69 20.71
C ALA A 392 4.68 15.10 19.55
N LEU A 393 4.92 14.19 18.61
CA LEU A 393 5.77 14.40 17.43
C LEU A 393 5.00 14.89 16.19
N GLY A 394 3.67 15.01 16.25
CA GLY A 394 2.82 15.31 15.09
C GLY A 394 2.92 14.28 13.95
N LEU A 395 3.39 13.06 14.25
CA LEU A 395 3.74 12.04 13.27
C LEU A 395 2.85 10.81 13.45
N ARG A 396 2.00 10.54 12.46
CA ARG A 396 1.14 9.34 12.42
C ARG A 396 1.52 8.48 11.22
N THR A 397 1.69 7.18 11.44
CA THR A 397 2.16 6.23 10.42
C THR A 397 1.25 5.01 10.34
N GLU A 398 1.37 4.21 9.28
CA GLU A 398 0.67 2.91 9.15
C GLU A 398 0.95 1.97 10.35
N ALA A 399 2.14 2.09 10.95
CA ALA A 399 2.52 1.37 12.15
C ALA A 399 1.82 1.94 13.40
N SER A 400 1.89 3.27 13.61
CA SER A 400 1.30 3.89 14.80
C SER A 400 -0.22 3.67 14.83
N ALA A 401 -0.91 3.89 13.70
CA ALA A 401 -2.36 3.72 13.59
C ALA A 401 -2.86 2.33 14.00
N ARG A 402 -2.03 1.28 13.85
CA ARG A 402 -2.32 -0.09 14.28
C ARG A 402 -1.91 -0.35 15.73
N PHE A 403 -0.69 -0.01 16.12
CA PHE A 403 -0.23 -0.21 17.51
C PHE A 403 -1.04 0.58 18.54
N GLU A 404 -1.51 1.79 18.20
CA GLU A 404 -2.41 2.60 19.02
C GLU A 404 -3.70 1.86 19.46
N ARG A 405 -4.10 0.79 18.73
CA ARG A 405 -5.28 -0.03 19.00
C ARG A 405 -4.99 -1.35 19.75
N ALA A 406 -3.80 -1.51 20.32
CA ALA A 406 -3.39 -2.66 21.13
C ALA A 406 -3.51 -4.02 20.41
N LEU A 407 -2.56 -4.30 19.52
CA LEU A 407 -2.46 -5.56 18.79
C LEU A 407 -2.16 -6.76 19.73
N PRO A 408 -2.74 -7.95 19.51
CA PRO A 408 -2.36 -9.18 20.21
C PRO A 408 -0.86 -9.55 20.09
N PRO A 409 -0.16 -9.95 21.18
CA PRO A 409 1.24 -10.37 21.15
C PRO A 409 1.57 -11.59 20.25
N GLU A 410 0.56 -12.38 19.90
CA GLU A 410 0.68 -13.53 19.01
C GLU A 410 0.87 -13.12 17.54
N LEU A 411 0.40 -11.92 17.16
CA LEU A 411 0.60 -11.36 15.82
C LEU A 411 2.08 -11.13 15.51
N ALA A 412 2.89 -10.73 16.49
CA ALA A 412 4.32 -10.52 16.30
C ALA A 412 5.01 -11.79 15.75
N LEU A 413 4.69 -12.96 16.29
CA LEU A 413 5.26 -14.22 15.80
C LEU A 413 4.71 -14.60 14.41
N ALA A 414 3.41 -14.45 14.17
CA ALA A 414 2.80 -14.75 12.88
C ALA A 414 3.38 -13.85 11.76
N GLY A 415 3.46 -12.54 12.03
CA GLY A 415 4.04 -11.54 11.14
C GLY A 415 5.52 -11.79 10.87
N ALA A 416 6.34 -12.03 11.92
CA ALA A 416 7.77 -12.30 11.76
C ALA A 416 8.03 -13.52 10.87
N ARG A 417 7.29 -14.63 11.10
CA ARG A 417 7.38 -15.84 10.27
C ARG A 417 6.99 -15.57 8.82
N ARG A 418 5.89 -14.86 8.60
CA ARG A 418 5.41 -14.51 7.26
C ARG A 418 6.42 -13.65 6.49
N ALA A 419 6.95 -12.61 7.13
CA ALA A 419 7.92 -11.72 6.52
C ALA A 419 9.24 -12.43 6.24
N ALA A 420 9.77 -13.24 7.17
CA ALA A 420 11.00 -14.00 6.93
C ALA A 420 10.87 -15.03 5.80
N SER A 421 9.73 -15.72 5.70
CA SER A 421 9.44 -16.63 4.57
C SER A 421 9.44 -15.88 3.23
N LEU A 422 8.83 -14.70 3.16
CA LEU A 422 8.84 -13.86 1.95
C LEU A 422 10.24 -13.29 1.65
N ILE A 423 11.03 -12.90 2.66
CA ILE A 423 12.40 -12.40 2.47
C ILE A 423 13.31 -13.53 1.93
N ALA A 424 13.16 -14.76 2.45
CA ALA A 424 13.88 -15.91 1.92
C ALA A 424 13.52 -16.18 0.45
N GLU A 425 12.22 -16.22 0.14
CA GLU A 425 11.71 -16.49 -1.20
C GLU A 425 12.09 -15.41 -2.24
N LEU A 426 11.98 -14.12 -1.87
CA LEU A 426 12.00 -13.00 -2.81
C LEU A 426 13.26 -12.12 -2.73
N ALA A 427 14.09 -12.30 -1.70
CA ALA A 427 15.41 -11.67 -1.56
C ALA A 427 16.55 -12.68 -1.41
N GLY A 428 16.28 -13.99 -1.32
CA GLY A 428 17.30 -15.05 -1.33
C GLY A 428 18.08 -15.25 -0.03
N GLY A 429 17.63 -14.64 1.08
CA GLY A 429 18.32 -14.70 2.36
C GLY A 429 18.12 -16.00 3.14
N ALA A 430 19.16 -16.44 3.85
CA ALA A 430 19.14 -17.57 4.77
C ALA A 430 18.55 -17.15 6.12
N VAL A 431 17.41 -17.73 6.49
CA VAL A 431 16.74 -17.47 7.77
C VAL A 431 17.35 -18.35 8.86
N HIS A 432 17.92 -17.72 9.88
CA HIS A 432 18.51 -18.43 11.02
C HIS A 432 17.42 -19.07 11.90
N ARG A 433 17.71 -20.23 12.51
CA ARG A 433 16.80 -20.85 13.50
C ARG A 433 16.83 -20.10 14.83
N ASP A 434 15.94 -20.46 15.77
CA ASP A 434 16.00 -20.05 17.19
C ASP A 434 16.28 -18.55 17.39
N TRP A 435 15.37 -17.72 16.87
CA TRP A 435 15.40 -16.26 17.02
C TRP A 435 15.33 -15.80 18.47
N ALA A 436 15.73 -14.55 18.71
CA ALA A 436 15.51 -13.88 19.99
C ALA A 436 14.03 -13.47 20.11
N ASP A 437 13.22 -14.27 20.79
CA ASP A 437 11.80 -14.02 21.08
C ASP A 437 11.63 -13.76 22.58
N VAL A 438 11.55 -12.47 22.95
CA VAL A 438 11.43 -12.04 24.34
C VAL A 438 9.97 -11.73 24.63
N TYR A 439 9.32 -12.59 25.43
CA TYR A 439 7.91 -12.47 25.78
C TYR A 439 7.69 -12.52 27.31
N PRO A 440 7.96 -11.42 28.06
CA PRO A 440 8.03 -11.45 29.52
C PRO A 440 6.75 -11.87 30.25
N ARG A 441 5.59 -11.73 29.60
CA ARG A 441 4.26 -12.06 30.17
C ARG A 441 3.58 -13.28 29.52
N GLY A 442 4.27 -14.01 28.65
CA GLY A 442 3.70 -15.12 27.88
C GLY A 442 3.31 -16.39 28.67
N GLY A 443 3.50 -16.41 29.99
CA GLY A 443 3.36 -17.61 30.83
C GLY A 443 2.11 -17.68 31.72
N SER A 444 1.19 -16.70 31.71
CA SER A 444 0.18 -16.58 32.79
C SER A 444 -1.26 -16.23 32.38
N ILE A 445 -1.74 -16.67 31.20
CA ILE A 445 -3.14 -16.45 30.79
C ILE A 445 -3.94 -17.76 30.59
N PHE A 446 -3.29 -18.93 30.50
CA PHE A 446 -3.97 -20.23 30.45
C PHE A 446 -3.43 -21.26 31.46
N THR A 447 -3.80 -21.08 32.73
CA THR A 447 -3.76 -22.14 33.75
C THR A 447 -5.07 -22.16 34.54
N SER A 448 -5.95 -23.13 34.25
CA SER A 448 -7.26 -23.42 34.89
C SER A 448 -8.30 -22.28 34.86
N ARG A 449 -9.52 -22.51 34.37
CA ARG A 449 -10.43 -23.63 34.67
C ARG A 449 -11.22 -24.11 33.44
#